data_AF-A0A9B0T5E6-F1
#
_entry.id   AF-A0A9B0T5E6-F1
#
_cell.length_a   1.000
_cell.length_b   1.000
_cell.length_c   1.000
_cell.angle_alpha   90.00
_cell.angle_beta   90.00
_cell.angle_gamma   90.00
#
_symmetry.space_group_name_H-M   'P 1'
#
loop_
_entity.id
_entity.type
_entity.pdbx_description
1 polymer ?
#
loop_
_entity_poly.entity_id
_entity_poly.type
_entity_poly.pdbx_seq_one_letter_code
_entity_poly.pdbx_strand_id
1 'polypeptide(L)'
;MTFNPFLTSDRSKNRKRHFNAPSHDDEVQVVQGHYGGQQIGKVVQVYRKNYVIYIKRVKCEKANGTSVHVGIHPSKVVITRLKLDKDQKKILERKAKSQQIGNEKGKYKEELIDKCKNEYNLL
;
A
#
# COMPACT_ATOMS: atom_id res chain seq x y z
N MET A 1 13.92 18.81 0.23
CA MET A 1 14.17 18.83 1.70
C MET A 1 12.83 18.85 2.42
N THR A 2 12.72 18.23 3.60
CA THR A 2 11.50 18.35 4.42
C THR A 2 11.60 19.60 5.29
N PHE A 3 10.70 20.56 5.09
CA PHE A 3 10.68 21.84 5.82
C PHE A 3 10.10 21.73 7.24
N ASN A 4 9.43 20.64 7.57
CA ASN A 4 8.75 20.48 8.86
C ASN A 4 9.71 19.93 9.94
N PRO A 5 10.02 20.70 11.01
CA PRO A 5 10.97 20.30 12.04
C PRO A 5 10.44 19.19 12.97
N PHE A 6 9.13 18.92 12.98
CA PHE A 6 8.52 17.87 13.80
C PHE A 6 8.44 16.51 13.08
N LEU A 7 8.79 16.46 11.79
CA LEU A 7 8.88 15.21 11.03
C LEU A 7 10.30 14.66 11.08
N THR A 8 10.41 13.39 11.43
CA THR A 8 11.70 12.70 11.54
C THR A 8 12.18 12.18 10.18
N SER A 9 13.34 12.64 9.72
CA SER A 9 14.11 12.03 8.61
C SER A 9 14.97 10.84 9.06
N ASP A 10 15.02 10.58 10.37
CA ASP A 10 15.79 9.49 10.96
C ASP A 10 15.34 8.11 10.42
N ARG A 11 16.31 7.40 9.85
CA ARG A 11 16.10 6.08 9.22
C ARG A 11 15.61 5.03 10.21
N SER A 12 16.08 5.05 11.46
CA SER A 12 15.69 4.09 12.50
C SER A 12 14.25 4.30 12.96
N LYS A 13 13.87 5.56 13.20
CA LYS A 13 12.50 5.93 13.61
C LYS A 13 11.47 5.61 12.52
N ASN A 14 11.81 5.87 11.24
CA ASN A 14 10.93 5.57 10.11
C ASN A 14 10.76 4.06 9.90
N ARG A 15 11.83 3.28 10.03
CA ARG A 15 11.77 1.82 9.97
C ARG A 15 10.83 1.25 11.05
N LYS A 16 10.99 1.65 12.31
CA LYS A 16 10.15 1.16 13.43
C LYS A 16 8.64 1.35 13.19
N ARG A 17 8.23 2.42 12.51
CA ARG A 17 6.83 2.71 12.19
C ARG A 17 6.28 1.86 11.03
N HIS A 18 7.08 1.67 9.98
CA HIS A 18 6.68 0.97 8.76
C HIS A 18 6.32 -0.51 9.00
N PHE A 19 6.92 -1.06 10.04
CA PHE A 19 6.97 -2.48 10.32
C PHE A 19 5.79 -3.03 11.15
N ASN A 20 4.83 -2.16 11.49
CA ASN A 20 3.70 -2.47 12.38
C ASN A 20 2.30 -2.48 11.73
N ALA A 21 2.16 -2.46 10.39
CA ALA A 21 0.85 -2.65 9.71
C ALA A 21 0.53 -4.13 9.36
N PRO A 22 -0.65 -4.67 9.71
CA PRO A 22 -1.03 -6.05 9.36
C PRO A 22 -2.12 -6.16 8.27
N SER A 23 -2.00 -7.18 7.42
CA SER A 23 -3.14 -7.87 6.78
C SER A 23 -2.72 -9.32 6.50
N HIS A 24 -3.43 -10.30 7.04
CA HIS A 24 -2.96 -11.69 7.16
C HIS A 24 -3.68 -12.68 6.23
N ASP A 25 -4.55 -12.22 5.33
CA ASP A 25 -5.42 -13.12 4.56
C ASP A 25 -5.66 -12.68 3.11
N ASP A 26 -4.96 -11.66 2.64
CA ASP A 26 -5.19 -11.13 1.30
C ASP A 26 -4.66 -12.08 0.22
N GLU A 27 -5.30 -12.02 -0.94
CA GLU A 27 -4.80 -12.65 -2.15
C GLU A 27 -3.79 -11.74 -2.83
N VAL A 28 -2.65 -12.34 -3.17
CA VAL A 28 -1.51 -11.61 -3.69
C VAL A 28 -0.88 -12.31 -4.87
N GLN A 29 -0.30 -11.51 -5.76
CA GLN A 29 0.46 -11.95 -6.92
C GLN A 29 1.89 -11.43 -6.82
N VAL A 30 2.87 -12.30 -7.04
CA VAL A 30 4.28 -11.91 -7.08
C VAL A 30 4.61 -11.33 -8.45
N VAL A 31 5.16 -10.13 -8.47
CA VAL A 31 5.50 -9.41 -9.71
C VAL A 31 6.98 -9.56 -10.06
N GLN A 32 7.86 -9.56 -9.07
CA GLN A 32 9.30 -9.51 -9.28
C GLN A 32 10.04 -10.68 -8.63
N GLY A 33 11.01 -11.26 -9.35
CA GLY A 33 11.92 -12.30 -8.88
C GLY A 33 11.64 -13.67 -9.49
N HIS A 34 12.29 -14.71 -8.96
CA HIS A 34 12.17 -16.09 -9.46
C HIS A 34 10.74 -16.64 -9.43
N TYR A 35 9.93 -16.19 -8.47
CA TYR A 35 8.53 -16.58 -8.34
C TYR A 35 7.56 -15.60 -9.04
N GLY A 36 8.09 -14.68 -9.87
CA GLY A 36 7.29 -13.72 -10.64
C GLY A 36 6.43 -14.41 -11.69
N GLY A 37 5.19 -13.94 -11.86
CA GLY A 37 4.25 -14.51 -12.83
C GLY A 37 3.56 -15.80 -12.36
N GLN A 38 3.89 -16.33 -11.19
CA GLN A 38 3.12 -17.42 -10.59
C GLN A 38 1.68 -16.97 -10.30
N GLN A 39 0.76 -17.95 -10.34
CA GLN A 39 -0.65 -17.70 -10.07
C GLN A 39 -0.88 -17.09 -8.68
N ILE A 40 -1.96 -16.32 -8.57
CA ILE A 40 -2.46 -15.69 -7.34
C ILE A 40 -2.43 -16.70 -6.18
N GLY A 41 -1.90 -16.26 -5.04
CA GLY A 41 -1.81 -17.06 -3.82
C GLY A 41 -2.27 -16.28 -2.61
N LYS A 42 -2.88 -16.97 -1.66
CA LYS A 42 -3.26 -16.39 -0.37
C LYS A 42 -2.01 -16.23 0.51
N VAL A 43 -1.90 -15.09 1.20
CA VAL A 43 -0.90 -14.91 2.28
C VAL A 43 -1.23 -15.89 3.40
N VAL A 44 -0.25 -16.70 3.80
CA VAL A 44 -0.37 -17.66 4.92
C VAL A 44 0.02 -16.98 6.21
N GLN A 45 1.17 -16.30 6.20
CA GLN A 45 1.75 -15.69 7.39
C GLN A 45 2.56 -14.47 7.01
N VAL A 46 2.45 -13.42 7.83
CA VAL A 46 3.27 -12.21 7.73
C VAL A 46 4.33 -12.25 8.82
N TYR A 47 5.59 -12.44 8.42
CA TYR A 47 6.72 -12.53 9.33
C TYR A 47 7.43 -11.18 9.47
N ARG A 48 7.01 -10.44 10.50
CA ARG A 48 7.43 -9.04 10.70
C ARG A 48 8.87 -8.89 11.15
N LYS A 49 9.44 -9.88 11.87
CA LYS A 49 10.83 -9.79 12.34
C LYS A 49 11.83 -9.62 11.18
N ASN A 50 11.53 -10.24 10.03
CA ASN A 50 12.37 -10.16 8.83
C ASN A 50 11.70 -9.43 7.64
N TYR A 51 10.52 -8.85 7.81
CA TYR A 51 9.74 -8.18 6.74
C TYR A 51 9.46 -9.03 5.52
N VAL A 52 9.07 -10.27 5.80
CA VAL A 52 8.81 -11.29 4.80
C VAL A 52 7.37 -11.75 4.90
N ILE A 53 6.75 -12.00 3.76
CA ILE A 53 5.45 -12.65 3.65
C ILE A 53 5.63 -14.05 3.07
N TYR A 54 4.86 -14.99 3.60
CA TYR A 54 4.76 -16.36 3.09
C TYR A 54 3.45 -16.51 2.34
N ILE A 55 3.55 -16.97 1.09
CA ILE A 55 2.40 -17.17 0.21
C ILE A 55 2.18 -18.68 0.05
N LYS A 56 0.92 -19.14 0.10
CA LYS A 56 0.58 -20.57 0.15
C LYS A 56 1.18 -21.41 -0.98
N ARG A 57 1.28 -20.81 -2.18
CA ARG A 57 1.78 -21.47 -3.41
C ARG A 57 3.29 -21.34 -3.60
N VAL A 58 3.93 -20.41 -2.89
CA VAL A 58 5.37 -20.12 -3.04
C VAL A 58 6.15 -20.99 -2.07
N LYS A 59 6.54 -22.17 -2.54
CA LYS A 59 7.28 -23.17 -1.76
C LYS A 59 8.56 -23.60 -2.48
N CYS A 60 9.49 -24.11 -1.69
CA CYS A 60 10.71 -24.77 -2.13
C CYS A 60 10.77 -26.15 -1.47
N GLU A 61 11.14 -27.16 -2.24
CA GLU A 61 11.33 -28.53 -1.75
C GLU A 61 12.75 -28.70 -1.23
N LYS A 62 12.89 -29.29 -0.04
CA LYS A 62 14.19 -29.70 0.50
C LYS A 62 14.61 -31.05 -0.08
N ALA A 63 15.88 -31.41 0.06
CA ALA A 63 16.39 -32.75 -0.29
C ALA A 63 15.60 -33.89 0.38
N ASN A 64 15.04 -33.63 1.57
CA ASN A 64 14.21 -34.59 2.31
C ASN A 64 12.76 -34.71 1.78
N GLY A 65 12.42 -34.06 0.67
CA GLY A 65 11.09 -34.05 0.06
C GLY A 65 10.04 -33.15 0.76
N THR A 66 10.35 -32.60 1.93
CA THR A 66 9.44 -31.67 2.63
C THR A 66 9.42 -30.29 1.95
N SER A 67 8.23 -29.70 1.76
CA SER A 67 8.08 -28.35 1.19
C SER A 67 8.04 -27.27 2.27
N VAL A 68 8.80 -26.19 2.07
CA VAL A 68 8.87 -25.01 2.96
C VAL A 68 8.52 -23.75 2.19
N HIS A 69 7.80 -22.83 2.80
CA HIS A 69 7.45 -21.56 2.17
C HIS A 69 8.69 -20.69 1.96
N VAL A 70 8.81 -20.12 0.77
CA VAL A 70 9.87 -19.14 0.49
C VAL A 70 9.39 -17.76 0.88
N GLY A 71 10.28 -17.03 1.53
CA GLY A 71 10.02 -15.69 1.99
C GLY A 71 10.10 -14.66 0.87
N ILE A 72 9.02 -13.90 0.65
CA ILE A 72 8.98 -12.81 -0.32
C ILE A 72 8.85 -11.47 0.41
N HIS A 73 9.52 -10.43 -0.10
CA HIS A 73 9.36 -9.07 0.43
C HIS A 73 8.04 -8.47 -0.11
N PRO A 74 7.21 -7.81 0.73
CA PRO A 74 5.89 -7.33 0.34
C PRO A 74 5.91 -6.28 -0.79
N SER A 75 7.01 -5.54 -0.98
CA SER A 75 7.12 -4.58 -2.10
C SER A 75 7.22 -5.23 -3.48
N LYS A 76 7.52 -6.53 -3.56
CA LYS A 76 7.63 -7.30 -4.81
C LYS A 76 6.32 -7.96 -5.21
N VAL A 77 5.24 -7.59 -4.52
CA VAL A 77 3.96 -8.28 -4.54
C VAL A 77 2.85 -7.25 -4.72
N VAL A 78 1.86 -7.61 -5.53
CA VAL A 78 0.65 -6.82 -5.78
C VAL A 78 -0.53 -7.54 -5.15
N ILE A 79 -1.40 -6.78 -4.49
CA ILE A 79 -2.62 -7.30 -3.89
C ILE A 79 -3.68 -7.38 -4.99
N THR A 80 -4.29 -8.55 -5.16
CA THR A 80 -5.33 -8.78 -6.17
C THR A 80 -6.72 -8.74 -5.55
N ARG A 81 -6.92 -9.43 -4.41
CA ARG A 81 -8.18 -9.39 -3.65
C ARG A 81 -7.90 -9.14 -2.18
N LEU A 82 -8.58 -8.16 -1.64
CA LEU A 82 -8.55 -7.82 -0.22
C LEU A 82 -9.61 -8.64 0.51
N LYS A 83 -9.25 -9.16 1.69
CA LYS A 83 -10.25 -9.47 2.71
C LYS A 83 -10.86 -8.14 3.18
N LEU A 84 -12.16 -8.11 3.45
CA LEU A 84 -12.86 -6.89 3.86
C LEU A 84 -13.49 -7.06 5.24
N ASP A 85 -12.76 -6.62 6.27
CA ASP A 85 -13.26 -6.48 7.64
C ASP A 85 -13.84 -5.08 7.88
N LYS A 86 -14.61 -4.92 8.96
CA LYS A 86 -15.22 -3.63 9.34
C LYS A 86 -14.18 -2.51 9.44
N ASP A 87 -13.03 -2.79 10.02
CA ASP A 87 -11.97 -1.79 10.21
C ASP A 87 -11.16 -1.53 8.94
N GLN A 88 -11.01 -2.54 8.06
CA GLN A 88 -10.39 -2.35 6.76
C GLN A 88 -11.22 -1.42 5.87
N LYS A 89 -12.55 -1.56 5.87
CA LYS A 89 -13.45 -0.63 5.15
C LYS A 89 -13.31 0.80 5.66
N LYS A 90 -13.30 1.01 6.98
CA LYS A 90 -13.08 2.34 7.59
C LYS A 90 -11.74 2.96 7.16
N ILE A 91 -10.66 2.17 7.12
CA ILE A 91 -9.34 2.66 6.70
C ILE A 91 -9.35 3.05 5.21
N LEU A 92 -9.98 2.24 4.36
CA LEU A 92 -10.10 2.51 2.92
C LEU A 92 -10.91 3.80 2.67
N GLU A 93 -12.08 3.93 3.29
CA GLU A 93 -12.93 5.12 3.16
C GLU A 93 -12.21 6.38 3.64
N ARG A 94 -11.51 6.32 4.78
CA ARG A 94 -10.73 7.44 5.30
C ARG A 94 -9.64 7.86 4.31
N LYS A 95 -8.90 6.90 3.73
CA LYS A 95 -7.85 7.18 2.75
C LYS A 95 -8.43 7.78 1.45
N ALA A 96 -9.54 7.24 0.96
CA ALA A 96 -10.21 7.74 -0.24
C ALA A 96 -10.67 9.20 -0.06
N LYS A 97 -11.31 9.52 1.08
CA LYS A 97 -11.73 10.90 1.43
C LYS A 97 -10.54 11.86 1.46
N SER A 98 -9.44 11.49 2.12
CA SER A 98 -8.24 12.34 2.17
C SER A 98 -7.61 12.57 0.79
N GLN A 99 -7.64 11.57 -0.09
CA GLN A 99 -7.16 11.72 -1.47
C GLN A 99 -8.05 12.63 -2.31
N GLN A 100 -9.37 12.52 -2.21
CA GLN A 100 -10.31 13.40 -2.91
C GLN A 100 -10.10 14.86 -2.52
N ILE A 101 -10.05 15.14 -1.22
CA ILE A 101 -9.77 16.49 -0.69
C ILE A 101 -8.42 17.01 -1.21
N GLY A 102 -7.38 16.16 -1.23
CA GLY A 102 -6.07 16.53 -1.76
C GLY A 102 -6.08 16.85 -3.26
N ASN A 103 -6.86 16.12 -4.06
CA ASN A 103 -6.99 16.34 -5.50
C ASN A 103 -7.82 17.57 -5.86
N GLU A 104 -8.81 17.91 -5.04
CA GLU A 104 -9.63 19.13 -5.18
C GLU A 104 -8.85 20.37 -4.74
N LYS A 105 -8.00 20.23 -3.72
CA LYS A 105 -7.17 21.31 -3.20
C LYS A 105 -6.12 21.74 -4.24
N GLY A 106 -6.28 22.96 -4.75
CA GLY A 106 -5.41 23.54 -5.78
C GLY A 106 -5.99 23.56 -7.19
N LYS A 107 -7.17 22.97 -7.41
CA LYS A 107 -7.96 23.19 -8.62
C LYS A 107 -8.93 24.34 -8.38
N TYR A 108 -8.87 25.39 -9.19
CA TYR A 108 -9.92 26.41 -9.23
C TYR A 108 -11.13 25.80 -9.94
N LYS A 109 -12.31 25.89 -9.33
CA LYS A 109 -13.55 25.52 -10.02
C LYS A 109 -13.75 26.47 -11.20
N GLU A 110 -14.13 25.95 -12.36
CA GLU A 110 -14.38 26.76 -13.57
C GLU A 110 -15.37 27.90 -13.27
N GLU A 111 -16.37 27.63 -12.44
CA GLU A 111 -17.33 28.64 -11.94
C GLU A 111 -16.70 29.83 -11.19
N LEU A 112 -15.58 29.62 -10.47
CA LEU A 112 -14.86 30.70 -9.80
C LEU A 112 -13.99 31.49 -10.78
N ILE A 113 -13.43 30.82 -11.79
CA ILE A 113 -12.66 31.47 -12.86
C ILE A 113 -13.58 32.34 -13.72
N ASP A 114 -14.76 31.83 -14.07
CA ASP A 114 -15.74 32.55 -14.88
C ASP A 114 -16.38 33.72 -14.14
N LYS A 115 -16.59 33.60 -12.82
CA LYS A 115 -16.98 34.73 -11.97
C LYS A 115 -15.92 35.83 -11.96
N CYS A 116 -14.65 35.50 -11.77
CA CYS A 116 -13.59 36.51 -11.84
C CYS A 116 -13.51 37.15 -13.23
N LYS A 117 -13.58 36.38 -14.32
CA LYS A 117 -13.55 36.94 -15.69
C LYS A 117 -14.73 37.87 -15.98
N ASN A 118 -15.94 37.53 -15.52
CA ASN A 118 -17.12 38.37 -15.69
C ASN A 118 -17.05 39.66 -14.86
N GLU A 119 -16.48 39.62 -13.65
CA GLU A 119 -16.23 40.82 -12.85
C GLU A 119 -15.22 41.77 -13.50
N TYR A 120 -14.18 41.24 -14.17
CA TYR A 120 -13.20 42.05 -14.90
C TYR A 120 -13.72 42.67 -16.22
N ASN A 121 -14.75 42.08 -16.83
CA ASN A 121 -15.39 42.62 -18.05
C ASN A 121 -16.53 43.61 -17.76
N LEU A 122 -16.93 43.75 -16.49
CA LEU A 122 -17.94 44.72 -16.05
C LEU A 122 -17.33 46.05 -15.55
N LEU A 123 -15.99 46.14 -15.52
CA LEU A 123 -15.18 47.34 -15.32
C LEU A 123 -14.67 47.84 -16.68
#